data_AF-A0A7W0DM82-F1
#
_entry.id   AF-A0A7W0DM82-F1
#
_cell.length_a   1.000
_cell.length_b   1.000
_cell.length_c   1.000
_cell.angle_alpha   90.00
_cell.angle_beta   90.00
_cell.angle_gamma   90.00
#
_symmetry.space_group_name_H-M   'P 1'
#
loop_
_entity.id
_entity.type
_entity.pdbx_description
1 polymer ?
#
loop_
_entity_poly.entity_id
_entity_poly.type
_entity_poly.pdbx_seq_one_letter_code
_entity_poly.pdbx_strand_id
1 'polypeptide(L)'
;MTDPSNDPSSVPLQALPDGDAEVRLVLRLQWEDVAALGQEAGRLAARLQRPVSLDEAASHRLRTRPPAAHAKPASQERPPQGVAPAPVSSLTGRSPGDQARQAIERINGTTA
;
A
#
# COMPACT_ATOMS: atom_id res chain seq x y z
N MET A 1 -36.33 -14.72 -4.62
CA MET A 1 -36.05 -15.16 -3.24
C MET A 1 -34.64 -14.68 -2.92
N THR A 2 -34.52 -13.42 -2.50
CA THR A 2 -33.25 -12.74 -2.17
C THR A 2 -32.86 -13.11 -0.75
N ASP A 3 -31.66 -13.67 -0.59
CA ASP A 3 -31.11 -14.09 0.69
C ASP A 3 -30.87 -12.86 1.61
N PRO A 4 -31.52 -12.77 2.78
CA PRO A 4 -31.39 -11.62 3.69
C PRO A 4 -30.16 -11.70 4.61
N SER A 5 -29.28 -12.70 4.47
CA SER A 5 -28.30 -13.02 5.52
C SER A 5 -27.00 -12.20 5.53
N ASN A 6 -26.86 -11.16 4.69
CA ASN A 6 -25.65 -10.33 4.69
C ASN A 6 -26.03 -8.85 4.66
N ASP A 7 -26.40 -8.30 5.82
CA ASP A 7 -26.45 -6.86 6.02
C ASP A 7 -25.00 -6.37 6.25
N PRO A 8 -24.35 -5.70 5.28
CA PRO A 8 -22.97 -5.25 5.43
C PRO A 8 -22.82 -4.10 6.45
N SER A 9 -23.93 -3.60 6.99
CA SER A 9 -23.98 -2.38 7.81
C SER A 9 -23.61 -2.62 9.27
N SER A 10 -23.82 -3.83 9.80
CA SER A 10 -23.46 -4.15 11.19
C SER A 10 -22.19 -4.99 11.20
N VAL A 11 -21.04 -4.32 11.26
CA VAL A 11 -19.80 -4.99 11.59
C VAL A 11 -19.94 -5.53 13.03
N PRO A 12 -19.88 -6.87 13.26
CA PRO A 12 -20.03 -7.42 14.60
C PRO A 12 -18.85 -6.99 15.46
N LEU A 13 -19.09 -6.02 16.35
CA LEU A 13 -18.14 -5.49 17.32
C LEU A 13 -18.36 -6.20 18.65
N GLN A 14 -17.36 -6.91 19.14
CA GLN A 14 -17.42 -7.62 20.42
C GLN A 14 -16.53 -6.92 21.43
N ALA A 15 -17.10 -6.43 22.53
CA ALA A 15 -16.30 -5.93 23.66
C ALA A 15 -15.61 -7.11 24.39
N LEU A 16 -14.36 -6.90 24.79
CA LEU A 16 -13.56 -7.82 25.58
C LEU A 16 -13.56 -7.40 27.07
N PRO A 17 -13.33 -8.35 28.01
CA PRO A 17 -13.37 -8.05 29.45
C PRO A 17 -12.30 -7.06 29.95
N ASP A 18 -11.23 -6.88 29.20
CA ASP A 18 -10.14 -5.93 29.46
C ASP A 18 -10.48 -4.49 29.05
N GLY A 19 -11.64 -4.27 28.43
CA GLY A 19 -12.07 -2.98 27.93
C GLY A 19 -11.72 -2.73 26.46
N ASP A 20 -11.09 -3.68 25.78
CA ASP A 20 -10.86 -3.62 24.34
C ASP A 20 -12.10 -4.09 23.55
N ALA A 21 -12.03 -4.00 22.21
CA ALA A 21 -13.07 -4.55 21.35
C ALA A 21 -12.46 -5.29 20.14
N GLU A 22 -13.01 -6.46 19.82
CA GLU A 22 -12.66 -7.29 18.68
C GLU A 22 -13.61 -7.03 17.51
N VAL A 23 -13.05 -6.93 16.31
CA VAL A 23 -13.78 -6.85 15.05
C VAL A 23 -13.20 -7.85 14.06
N ARG A 24 -14.07 -8.63 13.41
CA ARG A 24 -13.68 -9.57 12.34
C ARG A 24 -14.08 -9.01 10.99
N LEU A 25 -13.10 -8.80 10.11
CA LEU A 25 -13.30 -8.24 8.77
C LEU A 25 -12.75 -9.19 7.71
N VAL A 26 -13.47 -9.31 6.60
CA VAL A 26 -12.96 -9.91 5.36
C VAL A 26 -12.67 -8.78 4.39
N LEU A 27 -11.40 -8.57 4.06
CA LEU A 27 -10.96 -7.50 3.17
C LEU A 27 -10.58 -8.06 1.80
N ARG A 28 -10.95 -7.33 0.74
CA ARG A 28 -10.42 -7.55 -0.61
C ARG A 28 -9.27 -6.60 -0.84
N LEU A 29 -8.05 -7.12 -0.79
CA LEU A 29 -6.84 -6.35 -1.02
C LEU A 29 -6.39 -6.48 -2.47
N GLN A 30 -5.83 -5.40 -3.02
CA GLN A 30 -5.12 -5.49 -4.29
C GLN A 30 -3.74 -6.13 -4.08
N TRP A 31 -3.11 -6.60 -5.16
CA TRP A 31 -1.81 -7.26 -5.06
C TRP A 31 -0.71 -6.33 -4.55
N GLU A 32 -0.81 -5.04 -4.86
CA GLU A 32 0.09 -3.99 -4.41
C GLU A 32 0.06 -3.83 -2.88
N ASP A 33 -1.13 -3.92 -2.27
CA ASP A 33 -1.29 -3.84 -0.82
C ASP A 33 -0.70 -5.06 -0.12
N VAL A 34 -0.91 -6.25 -0.70
CA VAL A 34 -0.31 -7.51 -0.21
C VAL A 34 1.21 -7.44 -0.30
N ALA A 35 1.76 -6.94 -1.41
CA ALA A 35 3.19 -6.75 -1.58
C ALA A 35 3.75 -5.75 -0.55
N ALA A 36 3.06 -4.65 -0.27
CA ALA A 36 3.46 -3.69 0.76
C ALA A 36 3.47 -4.32 2.17
N LEU A 37 2.52 -5.20 2.48
CA LEU A 37 2.54 -5.97 3.74
C LEU A 37 3.72 -6.94 3.79
N GLY A 38 4.07 -7.59 2.67
CA GLY A 38 5.26 -8.44 2.58
C GLY A 38 6.56 -7.67 2.82
N GLN A 39 6.68 -6.46 2.27
CA GLN A 39 7.82 -5.57 2.52
C GLN A 39 7.90 -5.17 4.01
N GLU A 40 6.74 -4.88 4.62
CA GLU A 40 6.69 -4.57 6.06
C GLU A 40 7.09 -5.77 6.92
N ALA A 41 6.64 -6.97 6.56
CA ALA A 41 7.05 -8.21 7.23
C ALA A 41 8.58 -8.41 7.12
N GLY A 42 9.17 -8.17 5.95
CA GLY A 42 10.63 -8.23 5.76
C GLY A 42 11.38 -7.21 6.63
N ARG A 43 10.88 -5.98 6.72
CA ARG A 43 11.46 -4.94 7.60
C ARG A 43 11.36 -5.33 9.08
N LEU A 44 10.20 -5.85 9.51
CA LEU A 44 10.00 -6.33 10.87
C LEU A 44 10.90 -7.54 11.18
N ALA A 45 11.03 -8.47 10.25
CA ALA A 45 11.89 -9.64 10.41
C ALA A 45 13.36 -9.24 10.57
N ALA A 46 13.84 -8.29 9.76
CA ALA A 46 15.18 -7.73 9.91
C ALA A 46 15.35 -6.98 11.24
N ARG A 47 14.34 -6.24 11.71
CA ARG A 47 14.43 -5.51 12.98
C ARG A 47 14.40 -6.42 14.20
N LEU A 48 13.54 -7.44 14.18
CA LEU A 48 13.34 -8.37 15.29
C LEU A 48 14.29 -9.57 15.23
N GLN A 49 15.05 -9.72 14.14
CA GLN A 49 15.95 -10.85 13.89
C GLN A 49 15.25 -12.20 14.01
N ARG A 50 13.98 -12.25 13.62
CA ARG A 50 13.15 -13.47 13.61
C ARG A 50 12.23 -13.49 12.39
N PRO A 51 11.79 -14.67 11.93
CA PRO A 51 10.70 -14.76 10.96
C PRO A 51 9.43 -14.04 11.48
N VAL A 52 8.78 -13.27 10.62
CA VAL A 52 7.55 -12.51 10.93
C VAL A 52 6.47 -12.86 9.92
N SER A 53 5.27 -13.15 10.41
CA SER A 53 4.11 -13.46 9.58
C SER A 53 3.47 -12.21 8.95
N LEU A 54 2.66 -12.42 7.91
CA LEU A 54 1.93 -11.32 7.27
C LEU A 54 0.87 -10.70 8.22
N ASP A 55 0.27 -11.52 9.09
CA ASP A 55 -0.68 -11.06 10.11
C ASP A 55 -0.02 -10.16 11.15
N GLU A 56 1.18 -10.52 11.63
CA GLU A 56 1.97 -9.67 12.52
C GLU A 56 2.34 -8.33 11.84
N ALA A 57 2.73 -8.36 10.56
CA ALA A 57 3.02 -7.15 9.80
C ALA A 57 1.78 -6.28 9.59
N ALA A 58 0.63 -6.89 9.32
CA ALA A 58 -0.66 -6.19 9.23
C ALA A 58 -1.03 -5.55 10.57
N SER A 59 -0.94 -6.30 11.66
CA SER A 59 -1.17 -5.82 13.02
C SER A 59 -0.25 -4.66 13.38
N HIS A 60 1.04 -4.76 13.07
CA HIS A 60 2.01 -3.70 13.29
C HIS A 60 1.66 -2.45 12.47
N ARG A 61 1.34 -2.60 11.19
CA ARG A 61 0.96 -1.48 10.31
C ARG A 61 -0.33 -0.82 10.78
N LEU A 62 -1.33 -1.57 11.26
CA LEU A 62 -2.59 -1.02 11.79
C LEU A 62 -2.37 -0.23 13.09
N ARG A 63 -1.50 -0.73 13.99
CA ARG A 63 -1.16 -0.05 15.24
C ARG A 63 -0.28 1.18 15.07
N THR A 64 0.62 1.15 14.07
CA THR A 64 1.61 2.23 13.86
C THR A 64 1.14 3.27 12.85
N ARG A 65 0.18 2.94 11.97
CA ARG A 65 -0.43 3.91 11.09
C ARG A 65 -1.20 4.91 11.96
N PRO A 66 -0.92 6.23 11.85
CA PRO A 66 -1.72 7.23 12.53
C PRO A 66 -3.19 7.03 12.19
N PRO A 67 -4.11 7.09 13.16
CA PRO A 67 -5.53 7.01 12.87
C PRO A 67 -5.84 8.11 11.85
N ALA A 68 -6.26 7.72 10.64
CA ALA A 68 -6.74 8.67 9.68
C ALA A 68 -7.92 9.38 10.35
N ALA A 69 -7.81 10.70 10.55
CA ALA A 69 -8.92 11.54 10.98
C ALA A 69 -10.13 11.14 10.12
N HIS A 70 -11.21 10.69 10.78
CA HIS A 70 -12.39 10.14 10.11
C HIS A 70 -12.73 11.01 8.91
N ALA A 71 -12.60 10.45 7.71
CA ALA A 71 -12.85 11.18 6.49
C ALA A 71 -14.32 11.59 6.51
N LYS A 72 -14.59 12.86 6.83
CA LYS A 72 -15.80 13.53 6.36
C LYS A 72 -15.87 13.22 4.86
N PRO A 73 -16.99 12.70 4.31
CA PRO A 73 -17.06 12.38 2.90
C PRO A 73 -16.77 13.66 2.14
N ALA A 74 -15.56 13.76 1.62
CA ALA A 74 -15.17 14.84 0.74
C ALA A 74 -15.95 14.57 -0.53
N SER A 75 -17.01 15.35 -0.73
CA SER A 75 -17.60 15.53 -2.04
C SER A 75 -16.47 15.67 -3.04
N GLN A 76 -16.58 14.86 -4.07
CA GLN A 76 -15.80 14.90 -5.29
C GLN A 76 -15.66 16.34 -5.79
N GLU A 77 -14.56 17.00 -5.45
CA GLU A 77 -14.00 18.07 -6.25
C GLU A 77 -12.49 18.07 -6.07
N ARG A 78 -11.81 17.67 -7.15
CA ARG A 78 -10.37 17.85 -7.32
C ARG A 78 -10.13 19.31 -7.71
N PRO A 79 -9.19 20.01 -7.04
CA PRO A 79 -8.33 20.95 -7.72
C PRO A 79 -6.88 20.43 -7.79
N PRO A 80 -6.06 20.95 -8.71
CA PRO A 80 -4.76 20.38 -9.05
C PRO A 80 -3.62 20.87 -8.14
N GLN A 81 -2.63 19.98 -7.96
CA GLN A 81 -1.18 20.21 -7.78
C GLN A 81 -0.66 21.11 -6.64
N GLY A 82 0.35 20.57 -5.91
CA GLY A 82 1.49 21.39 -5.48
C GLY A 82 2.07 21.11 -4.09
N VAL A 83 2.84 20.04 -3.90
CA VAL A 83 4.03 20.05 -3.02
C VAL A 83 5.12 19.19 -3.67
N ALA A 84 6.25 19.82 -3.94
CA ALA A 84 7.36 19.30 -4.73
C ALA A 84 8.07 18.10 -4.08
N PRO A 85 8.57 17.13 -4.87
CA PRO A 85 9.61 16.23 -4.42
C PRO A 85 10.98 16.95 -4.39
N ALA A 86 11.75 16.74 -3.32
CA ALA A 86 13.17 17.08 -3.28
C ALA A 86 13.93 16.26 -4.36
N PRO A 87 14.97 16.82 -5.01
CA PRO A 87 15.57 16.24 -6.20
C PRO A 87 16.54 15.13 -5.82
N VAL A 88 16.24 13.90 -6.22
CA VAL A 88 17.26 12.86 -6.41
C VAL A 88 17.40 12.66 -7.91
N SER A 89 18.49 13.19 -8.45
CA SER A 89 18.99 13.03 -9.82
C SER A 89 17.93 12.95 -10.91
N SER A 90 17.69 14.09 -11.56
CA SER A 90 17.16 14.18 -12.91
C SER A 90 17.99 13.33 -13.90
N LEU A 91 17.72 12.03 -13.97
CA LEU A 91 18.07 11.20 -15.12
C LEU A 91 17.02 11.48 -16.20
N THR A 92 17.15 12.67 -16.77
CA THR A 92 16.72 13.07 -18.11
C THR A 92 15.59 12.24 -18.73
N GLY A 93 14.35 12.67 -18.46
CA GLY A 93 13.29 12.91 -19.46
C GLY A 93 13.16 11.98 -20.67
N ARG A 94 13.45 10.68 -20.54
CA ARG A 94 13.29 9.70 -21.61
C ARG A 94 12.26 8.69 -21.20
N SER A 95 11.24 8.56 -22.05
CA SER A 95 10.32 7.45 -21.96
C SER A 95 11.12 6.14 -22.07
N PRO A 96 10.68 5.04 -21.43
CA PRO A 96 11.35 3.74 -21.53
C PRO A 96 11.61 3.29 -22.98
N GLY A 97 10.74 3.68 -23.92
CA GLY A 97 10.90 3.41 -25.35
C GLY A 97 12.08 4.14 -26.00
N ASP A 98 12.36 5.36 -25.59
CA ASP A 98 13.50 6.14 -26.11
C ASP A 98 14.84 5.65 -25.57
N GLN A 99 14.82 5.11 -24.34
CA GLN A 99 15.98 4.44 -23.74
C GLN A 99 16.31 3.14 -24.49
N ALA A 100 15.29 2.34 -24.81
CA ALA A 100 15.46 1.12 -25.58
C ALA A 100 16.02 1.40 -26.98
N ARG A 101 15.51 2.43 -27.67
CA ARG A 101 16.01 2.81 -29.01
C ARG A 101 17.49 3.22 -29.01
N GLN A 102 17.93 3.98 -28.01
CA GLN A 102 19.33 4.38 -27.92
C GLN A 102 20.28 3.28 -27.48
N ALA A 103 19.81 2.34 -26.66
CA ALA A 103 20.59 1.16 -26.35
C ALA A 103 20.89 0.36 -27.62
N ILE A 104 19.90 0.23 -28.53
CA ILE A 104 20.06 -0.46 -29.81
C ILE A 104 21.00 0.31 -30.76
N GLU A 105 20.87 1.63 -30.86
CA GLU A 105 21.77 2.45 -31.69
C GLU A 105 23.23 2.43 -31.21
N ARG A 106 23.48 2.42 -29.90
CA ARG A 106 24.85 2.32 -29.34
C ARG A 106 25.51 0.99 -29.69
N ILE A 107 24.75 -0.11 -29.69
CA ILE A 107 25.27 -1.43 -30.03
C ILE A 107 25.64 -1.49 -31.53
N ASN A 108 24.85 -0.86 -32.40
CA ASN A 108 25.14 -0.83 -33.84
C ASN A 108 26.20 0.23 -34.24
N GLY A 109 26.39 1.29 -33.44
CA GLY A 109 27.33 2.38 -33.73
C GLY A 109 28.76 2.16 -33.23
N THR A 110 29.00 1.13 -32.40
CA THR A 110 30.33 0.78 -31.86
C THR A 110 31.13 -0.19 -32.75
N THR A 111 30.63 -0.51 -33.95
CA THR A 111 31.43 -1.17 -35.00
C THR A 111 31.87 -0.19 -36.06
N ALA A 112 32.90 0.61 -35.75
CA ALA A 112 33.78 1.28 -36.71
C ALA A 112 35.17 1.41 -36.09
#